data_AF-E5YN06-F1
#
_entry.id   AF-E5YN06-F1
#
_cell.length_a   1.000
_cell.length_b   1.000
_cell.length_c   1.000
_cell.angle_alpha   90.00
_cell.angle_beta   90.00
_cell.angle_gamma   90.00
#
_symmetry.space_group_name_H-M   'P 1'
#
loop_
_entity.id
_entity.type
_entity.pdbx_description
1 polymer ?
#
loop_
_entity_poly.entity_id
_entity_poly.type
_entity_poly.pdbx_seq_one_letter_code
_entity_poly.pdbx_strand_id
1 'polypeptide(L)'
;MRGKDQFHESKVALALKTGKNIGDKQTCLSPLPTALRMLPILCASFIYAGAWFSSFPAIAADDNKQQLKSIQQDIAEKEKAVKQQQQQRSSLQDQLKAQEKIIAQASRSLRETQSELAALSANVTKLTASIKKLQSQENKHLQLLEHQLDMAFRLGKHTGIQVLLSGEESQRSERILAYFGYLNEARQKNIDKLNQTRTELASEKKALEAAQNQQKAILITQQQAQQQLESARIQRQKTLSSLESALAKDQQQLSEMKANESRLRDQIAKAEREAKARAEREAREAAKLQAQMKAKEEQAKKKGTTYKYKPTESERSLIARTGGLGRGNGQALWPVRGRTIHSFGETLQGELRWKGMVIAASEGSEVKAIADGRVLLADWLQGYGLVVVVEHGKGDMSLYGYNQSALVNVGAQVRAGQPIALVGNSGGQGQPALYFEIRRQGQAVNPLPWLGR
;
A
#
# COMPACT_ATOMS: atom_id res chain seq x y z
N MET A 1 -26.18 -4.01 55.75
CA MET A 1 -27.49 -3.36 55.47
C MET A 1 -27.46 -3.03 53.98
N ARG A 2 -28.13 -3.79 53.11
CA ARG A 2 -29.55 -3.66 52.69
C ARG A 2 -29.92 -2.24 52.23
N GLY A 3 -30.24 -2.12 50.94
CA GLY A 3 -30.71 -0.93 50.23
C GLY A 3 -30.70 -1.23 48.73
N LYS A 4 -31.81 -1.73 48.20
CA LYS A 4 -32.02 -2.02 46.77
C LYS A 4 -33.26 -1.24 46.32
N ASP A 5 -33.08 -0.31 45.39
CA ASP A 5 -34.17 0.27 44.60
C ASP A 5 -33.94 -0.21 43.15
N GLN A 6 -34.76 -1.09 42.57
CA GLN A 6 -36.15 -0.90 42.13
C GLN A 6 -36.33 0.28 41.16
N PHE A 7 -36.35 -0.06 39.86
CA PHE A 7 -37.19 0.62 38.88
C PHE A 7 -38.00 -0.45 38.13
N HIS A 8 -39.31 -0.24 38.04
CA HIS A 8 -40.29 -1.10 37.38
C HIS A 8 -40.52 -0.65 35.93
N GLU A 9 -40.77 -1.62 35.05
CA GLU A 9 -41.64 -1.52 33.86
C GLU A 9 -41.27 -0.53 32.73
N SER A 10 -41.73 -0.71 31.49
CA SER A 10 -42.80 -1.60 31.01
C SER A 10 -42.49 -2.30 29.68
N LYS A 11 -43.23 -3.39 29.43
CA LYS A 11 -43.23 -4.13 28.15
C LYS A 11 -44.23 -3.48 27.18
N VAL A 12 -43.87 -3.36 25.91
CA VAL A 12 -44.87 -3.40 24.83
C VAL A 12 -44.38 -4.34 23.74
N ALA A 13 -45.14 -5.41 23.52
CA ALA A 13 -45.07 -6.24 22.34
C ALA A 13 -46.45 -6.21 21.67
N LEU A 14 -46.51 -5.94 20.38
CA LEU A 14 -47.67 -6.29 19.57
C LEU A 14 -47.23 -6.60 18.13
N ALA A 15 -47.56 -7.79 17.67
CA ALA A 15 -47.52 -8.15 16.26
C ALA A 15 -48.95 -8.07 15.69
N LEU A 16 -49.13 -7.75 14.40
CA LEU A 16 -50.30 -8.16 13.60
C LEU A 16 -50.13 -7.91 12.08
N LYS A 17 -49.67 -8.96 11.39
CA LYS A 17 -50.24 -9.58 10.17
C LYS A 17 -51.39 -8.82 9.43
N THR A 18 -51.30 -8.63 8.10
CA THR A 18 -52.25 -9.12 7.02
C THR A 18 -52.17 -8.35 5.66
N GLY A 19 -52.57 -9.03 4.55
CA GLY A 19 -52.85 -8.49 3.18
C GLY A 19 -51.62 -8.25 2.29
N LYS A 20 -51.39 -8.83 1.08
CA LYS A 20 -52.17 -9.53 0.03
C LYS A 20 -53.05 -8.65 -0.90
N ASN A 21 -52.53 -8.31 -2.10
CA ASN A 21 -53.18 -8.36 -3.43
C ASN A 21 -52.14 -8.06 -4.54
N ILE A 22 -51.92 -8.88 -5.57
CA ILE A 22 -52.67 -9.17 -6.84
C ILE A 22 -52.20 -8.29 -8.03
N GLY A 23 -51.88 -8.93 -9.16
CA GLY A 23 -51.41 -8.34 -10.43
C GLY A 23 -49.94 -8.67 -10.72
N ASP A 24 -49.51 -9.21 -11.88
CA ASP A 24 -50.24 -9.44 -13.14
C ASP A 24 -49.77 -10.71 -13.91
N LYS A 25 -50.43 -11.02 -15.04
CA LYS A 25 -50.48 -12.34 -15.70
C LYS A 25 -49.33 -12.68 -16.67
N GLN A 26 -49.07 -13.99 -16.83
CA GLN A 26 -48.41 -14.57 -18.01
C GLN A 26 -49.44 -14.94 -19.12
N THR A 27 -48.96 -15.01 -20.37
CA THR A 27 -49.19 -16.06 -21.41
C THR A 27 -49.58 -15.59 -22.83
N CYS A 28 -49.02 -16.31 -23.83
CA CYS A 28 -49.51 -16.54 -25.22
C CYS A 28 -49.46 -15.43 -26.29
N LEU A 29 -49.43 -15.70 -27.62
CA LEU A 29 -48.74 -16.74 -28.44
C LEU A 29 -48.95 -16.46 -29.96
N SER A 30 -47.88 -16.32 -30.79
CA SER A 30 -47.88 -16.44 -32.29
C SER A 30 -48.75 -15.44 -33.12
N PRO A 31 -48.77 -15.44 -34.50
CA PRO A 31 -47.97 -16.20 -35.49
C PRO A 31 -47.35 -15.40 -36.69
N LEU A 32 -46.68 -16.17 -37.56
CA LEU A 32 -46.18 -16.00 -38.95
C LEU A 32 -47.12 -15.26 -39.96
N PRO A 33 -46.62 -14.72 -41.12
CA PRO A 33 -46.29 -15.56 -42.29
C PRO A 33 -45.13 -15.12 -43.24
N THR A 34 -44.98 -15.90 -44.31
CA THR A 34 -43.85 -16.11 -45.24
C THR A 34 -43.93 -15.38 -46.59
N ALA A 35 -42.77 -15.13 -47.22
CA ALA A 35 -42.54 -15.21 -48.69
C ALA A 35 -41.01 -15.40 -48.94
N LEU A 36 -40.46 -16.52 -49.42
CA LEU A 36 -40.66 -17.29 -50.66
C LEU A 36 -39.92 -16.71 -51.89
N ARG A 37 -38.78 -17.32 -52.28
CA ARG A 37 -38.32 -17.34 -53.67
C ARG A 37 -37.44 -18.55 -54.05
N MET A 38 -37.90 -19.26 -55.08
CA MET A 38 -37.26 -20.36 -55.82
C MET A 38 -36.56 -19.76 -57.08
N LEU A 39 -35.72 -20.41 -57.91
CA LEU A 39 -35.11 -21.76 -58.10
C LEU A 39 -33.82 -21.47 -58.98
N PRO A 40 -33.09 -22.39 -59.67
CA PRO A 40 -32.92 -23.85 -59.56
C PRO A 40 -31.45 -24.34 -59.57
N ILE A 41 -31.33 -25.68 -59.49
CA ILE A 41 -30.15 -26.55 -59.57
C ILE A 41 -29.64 -26.73 -61.00
N LEU A 42 -28.34 -27.02 -61.17
CA LEU A 42 -27.87 -27.87 -62.28
C LEU A 42 -26.66 -28.73 -61.84
N CYS A 43 -26.77 -30.05 -62.00
CA CYS A 43 -25.79 -31.03 -61.56
C CYS A 43 -24.78 -31.38 -62.67
N ALA A 44 -23.52 -31.64 -62.31
CA ALA A 44 -22.65 -32.55 -63.07
C ALA A 44 -21.53 -33.11 -62.16
N SER A 45 -21.53 -34.43 -61.96
CA SER A 45 -20.43 -35.15 -61.29
C SER A 45 -19.39 -35.60 -62.29
N PHE A 46 -18.10 -35.37 -62.00
CA PHE A 46 -17.01 -36.11 -62.61
C PHE A 46 -15.96 -36.49 -61.57
N ILE A 47 -15.63 -37.77 -61.52
CA ILE A 47 -14.57 -38.33 -60.68
C ILE A 47 -13.29 -38.34 -61.51
N TYR A 48 -12.22 -37.71 -61.03
CA TYR A 48 -10.86 -38.11 -61.37
C TYR A 48 -9.93 -37.92 -60.19
N ALA A 49 -8.99 -38.84 -60.01
CA ALA A 49 -8.13 -38.93 -58.84
C ALA A 49 -6.75 -38.30 -59.09
N GLY A 50 -6.04 -38.01 -57.99
CA GLY A 50 -4.58 -37.93 -58.00
C GLY A 50 -3.99 -36.56 -57.68
N ALA A 51 -3.65 -36.37 -56.40
CA ALA A 51 -2.70 -35.40 -55.84
C ALA A 51 -2.82 -33.91 -56.25
N TRP A 52 -2.78 -33.02 -55.25
CA TRP A 52 -1.70 -32.05 -55.11
C TRP A 52 -1.65 -31.54 -53.65
N PHE A 53 -0.43 -31.29 -53.19
CA PHE A 53 -0.14 -30.74 -51.87
C PHE A 53 -0.17 -29.21 -51.93
N SER A 54 -0.31 -28.55 -50.76
CA SER A 54 -0.15 -27.09 -50.57
C SER A 54 -1.33 -26.23 -51.11
N SER A 55 -1.71 -25.08 -50.53
CA SER A 55 -1.20 -24.33 -49.36
C SER A 55 -2.34 -23.62 -48.61
N PHE A 56 -2.28 -23.57 -47.28
CA PHE A 56 -2.99 -22.57 -46.46
C PHE A 56 -1.98 -21.67 -45.75
N PRO A 57 -1.96 -20.36 -46.02
CA PRO A 57 -1.39 -19.38 -45.11
C PRO A 57 -2.32 -18.19 -44.82
N ALA A 58 -1.90 -17.35 -43.86
CA ALA A 58 -2.35 -15.97 -43.62
C ALA A 58 -3.57 -15.67 -42.71
N ILE A 59 -4.02 -16.58 -41.84
CA ILE A 59 -4.90 -16.20 -40.70
C ILE A 59 -4.09 -16.04 -39.39
N ALA A 60 -3.15 -16.94 -39.09
CA ALA A 60 -2.37 -16.93 -37.84
C ALA A 60 -1.39 -15.74 -37.66
N ALA A 61 -1.07 -15.01 -38.73
CA ALA A 61 -0.06 -13.94 -38.69
C ALA A 61 -0.62 -12.60 -38.17
N ASP A 62 -1.93 -12.38 -38.24
CA ASP A 62 -2.57 -11.15 -37.78
C ASP A 62 -3.00 -11.26 -36.31
N ASP A 63 -3.45 -12.44 -35.86
CA ASP A 63 -3.66 -12.77 -34.44
C ASP A 63 -2.38 -12.51 -33.62
N ASN A 64 -1.22 -12.98 -34.08
CA ASN A 64 0.06 -12.75 -33.41
C ASN A 64 0.44 -11.26 -33.32
N LYS A 65 -0.04 -10.40 -34.23
CA LYS A 65 0.17 -8.94 -34.15
C LYS A 65 -0.83 -8.24 -33.23
N GLN A 66 -2.03 -8.79 -33.06
CA GLN A 66 -3.00 -8.27 -32.09
C GLN A 66 -2.61 -8.68 -30.67
N GLN A 67 -2.21 -9.93 -30.47
CA GLN A 67 -1.64 -10.44 -29.21
C GLN A 67 -0.38 -9.65 -28.82
N LEU A 68 0.51 -9.35 -29.77
CA LEU A 68 1.69 -8.50 -29.52
C LEU A 68 1.33 -7.16 -28.89
N LYS A 69 0.26 -6.52 -29.39
CA LYS A 69 -0.20 -5.20 -28.93
C LYS A 69 -0.91 -5.28 -27.59
N SER A 70 -1.81 -6.25 -27.40
CA SER A 70 -2.49 -6.44 -26.11
C SER A 70 -1.49 -6.78 -25.02
N ILE A 71 -0.50 -7.62 -25.35
CA ILE A 71 0.63 -7.87 -24.48
C ILE A 71 1.36 -6.55 -24.24
N GLN A 72 1.96 -5.84 -25.21
CA GLN A 72 2.71 -4.59 -24.92
C GLN A 72 1.94 -3.55 -24.07
N GLN A 73 0.60 -3.52 -24.17
CA GLN A 73 -0.27 -2.75 -23.29
C GLN A 73 -0.22 -3.24 -21.83
N ASP A 74 -0.27 -4.55 -21.58
CA ASP A 74 -0.16 -5.16 -20.25
C ASP A 74 1.07 -4.69 -19.44
N ILE A 75 2.28 -4.46 -19.99
CA ILE A 75 3.43 -3.98 -19.17
C ILE A 75 3.39 -2.48 -19.00
N ALA A 76 2.96 -1.76 -20.03
CA ALA A 76 2.69 -0.35 -19.88
C ALA A 76 1.67 -0.15 -18.74
N GLU A 77 0.75 -1.10 -18.54
CA GLU A 77 -0.16 -1.17 -17.40
C GLU A 77 0.49 -1.71 -16.11
N LYS A 78 1.29 -2.79 -16.12
CA LYS A 78 1.92 -3.36 -14.91
C LYS A 78 3.03 -2.47 -14.34
N GLU A 79 3.94 -1.94 -15.15
CA GLU A 79 4.96 -0.97 -14.73
C GLU A 79 4.31 0.30 -14.18
N LYS A 80 3.26 0.79 -14.85
CA LYS A 80 2.44 1.91 -14.37
C LYS A 80 1.73 1.56 -13.06
N ALA A 81 1.19 0.36 -12.90
CA ALA A 81 0.54 -0.08 -11.67
C ALA A 81 1.52 -0.18 -10.50
N VAL A 82 2.72 -0.74 -10.69
CA VAL A 82 3.77 -0.77 -9.65
C VAL A 82 4.19 0.66 -9.27
N LYS A 83 4.41 1.53 -10.25
CA LYS A 83 4.75 2.94 -10.01
C LYS A 83 3.63 3.69 -9.28
N GLN A 84 2.38 3.48 -9.68
CA GLN A 84 1.19 4.02 -9.01
C GLN A 84 1.06 3.50 -7.58
N GLN A 85 1.27 2.20 -7.34
CA GLN A 85 1.20 1.59 -6.01
C GLN A 85 2.30 2.14 -5.08
N GLN A 86 3.52 2.36 -5.58
CA GLN A 86 4.59 3.00 -4.83
C GLN A 86 4.28 4.48 -4.50
N GLN A 87 3.72 5.24 -5.46
CA GLN A 87 3.28 6.63 -5.26
C GLN A 87 2.08 6.75 -4.30
N GLN A 88 1.13 5.80 -4.38
CA GLN A 88 0.01 5.70 -3.44
C GLN A 88 0.52 5.43 -2.02
N ARG A 89 1.47 4.51 -1.85
CA ARG A 89 2.06 4.22 -0.54
C ARG A 89 2.77 5.43 0.07
N SER A 90 3.60 6.16 -0.71
CA SER A 90 4.23 7.38 -0.20
C SER A 90 3.20 8.45 0.15
N SER A 91 2.17 8.65 -0.69
CA SER A 91 1.07 9.60 -0.41
C SER A 91 0.30 9.25 0.88
N LEU A 92 0.02 7.97 1.13
CA LEU A 92 -0.62 7.51 2.37
C LEU A 92 0.29 7.72 3.59
N GLN A 93 1.62 7.54 3.45
CA GLN A 93 2.59 7.81 4.52
C GLN A 93 2.69 9.30 4.84
N ASP A 94 2.68 10.17 3.82
CA ASP A 94 2.67 11.63 4.00
C ASP A 94 1.35 12.12 4.63
N GLN A 95 0.21 11.55 4.22
CA GLN A 95 -1.09 11.80 4.86
C GLN A 95 -1.10 11.39 6.34
N LEU A 96 -0.59 10.19 6.66
CA LEU A 96 -0.49 9.70 8.03
C LEU A 96 0.36 10.65 8.90
N LYS A 97 1.51 11.08 8.38
CA LYS A 97 2.40 12.06 9.04
C LYS A 97 1.72 13.41 9.28
N ALA A 98 0.93 13.89 8.32
CA ALA A 98 0.16 15.12 8.47
C ALA A 98 -0.95 14.98 9.54
N GLN A 99 -1.68 13.88 9.53
CA GLN A 99 -2.73 13.57 10.52
C GLN A 99 -2.14 13.46 11.93
N GLU A 100 -1.00 12.79 12.11
CA GLU A 100 -0.33 12.68 13.42
C GLU A 100 0.16 14.03 13.94
N LYS A 101 0.65 14.91 13.06
CA LYS A 101 0.98 16.29 13.44
C LYS A 101 -0.26 17.07 13.93
N ILE A 102 -1.40 16.94 13.26
CA ILE A 102 -2.66 17.56 13.67
C ILE A 102 -3.12 17.00 15.03
N ILE A 103 -3.07 15.69 15.22
CA ILE A 103 -3.40 15.02 16.49
C ILE A 103 -2.51 15.54 17.63
N ALA A 104 -1.20 15.69 17.41
CA ALA A 104 -0.27 16.22 18.40
C ALA A 104 -0.56 17.69 18.74
N GLN A 105 -0.85 18.53 17.73
CA GLN A 105 -1.20 19.94 17.92
C GLN A 105 -2.52 20.12 18.67
N ALA A 106 -3.56 19.38 18.29
CA ALA A 106 -4.87 19.41 18.96
C ALA A 106 -4.77 18.89 20.40
N SER A 107 -4.04 17.80 20.64
CA SER A 107 -3.82 17.26 21.99
C SER A 107 -3.05 18.22 22.89
N ARG A 108 -2.08 18.95 22.34
CA ARG A 108 -1.35 20.01 23.05
C ARG A 108 -2.28 21.17 23.42
N SER A 109 -3.06 21.68 22.46
CA SER A 109 -4.04 22.76 22.70
C SER A 109 -5.09 22.36 23.75
N LEU A 110 -5.61 21.14 23.71
CA LEU A 110 -6.50 20.61 24.75
C LEU A 110 -5.86 20.59 26.15
N ARG A 111 -4.57 20.27 26.25
CA ARG A 111 -3.85 20.31 27.53
C ARG A 111 -3.58 21.74 28.02
N GLU A 112 -3.24 22.66 27.12
CA GLU A 112 -3.01 24.07 27.42
C GLU A 112 -4.33 24.72 27.91
N THR A 113 -5.41 24.61 27.13
CA THR A 113 -6.77 25.08 27.52
C THR A 113 -7.27 24.45 28.82
N GLN A 114 -7.03 23.15 29.08
CA GLN A 114 -7.39 22.53 30.36
C GLN A 114 -6.64 23.15 31.55
N SER A 115 -5.35 23.51 31.37
CA SER A 115 -4.56 24.20 32.39
C SER A 115 -5.05 25.63 32.62
N GLU A 116 -5.41 26.34 31.55
CA GLU A 116 -5.99 27.68 31.63
C GLU A 116 -7.35 27.68 32.32
N LEU A 117 -8.25 26.72 32.01
CA LEU A 117 -9.54 26.56 32.69
C LEU A 117 -9.39 26.22 34.18
N ALA A 118 -8.37 25.45 34.56
CA ALA A 118 -8.06 25.18 35.96
C ALA A 118 -7.60 26.45 36.70
N ALA A 119 -6.68 27.23 36.10
CA ALA A 119 -6.24 28.50 36.68
C ALA A 119 -7.37 29.54 36.76
N LEU A 120 -8.21 29.62 35.72
CA LEU A 120 -9.30 30.57 35.62
C LEU A 120 -10.45 30.23 36.59
N SER A 121 -10.78 28.94 36.78
CA SER A 121 -11.76 28.52 37.80
C SER A 121 -11.27 28.78 39.23
N ALA A 122 -9.97 28.62 39.50
CA ALA A 122 -9.37 29.03 40.77
C ALA A 122 -9.44 30.57 40.98
N ASN A 123 -9.27 31.37 39.92
CA ASN A 123 -9.44 32.82 40.00
C ASN A 123 -10.92 33.23 40.21
N VAL A 124 -11.86 32.59 39.50
CA VAL A 124 -13.31 32.82 39.65
C VAL A 124 -13.79 32.50 41.07
N THR A 125 -13.32 31.40 41.68
CA THR A 125 -13.67 31.07 43.08
C THR A 125 -13.07 32.07 44.07
N LYS A 126 -11.82 32.51 43.87
CA LYS A 126 -11.18 33.58 44.67
C LYS A 126 -11.94 34.90 44.60
N LEU A 127 -12.26 35.38 43.39
CA LEU A 127 -13.05 36.60 43.17
C LEU A 127 -14.44 36.50 43.79
N THR A 128 -15.13 35.37 43.62
CA THR A 128 -16.46 35.15 44.21
C THR A 128 -16.43 35.20 45.74
N ALA A 129 -15.39 34.63 46.36
CA ALA A 129 -15.20 34.67 47.81
C ALA A 129 -14.89 36.10 48.31
N SER A 130 -14.07 36.85 47.58
CA SER A 130 -13.71 38.23 47.92
C SER A 130 -14.90 39.19 47.77
N ILE A 131 -15.66 39.10 46.66
CA ILE A 131 -16.93 39.80 46.44
C ILE A 131 -17.90 39.54 47.59
N LYS A 132 -18.09 38.29 48.00
CA LYS A 132 -18.97 37.93 49.13
C LYS A 132 -18.51 38.55 50.46
N LYS A 133 -17.20 38.63 50.68
CA LYS A 133 -16.60 39.28 51.86
C LYS A 133 -16.84 40.80 51.83
N LEU A 134 -16.54 41.46 50.70
CA LEU A 134 -16.75 42.90 50.51
C LEU A 134 -18.23 43.28 50.64
N GLN A 135 -19.16 42.50 50.09
CA GLN A 135 -20.61 42.67 50.28
C GLN A 135 -21.01 42.60 51.77
N SER A 136 -20.44 41.67 52.53
CA SER A 136 -20.69 41.58 53.97
C SER A 136 -20.11 42.79 54.73
N GLN A 137 -18.98 43.34 54.30
CA GLN A 137 -18.40 44.56 54.87
C GLN A 137 -19.22 45.80 54.50
N GLU A 138 -19.64 45.95 53.24
CA GLU A 138 -20.53 47.02 52.78
C GLU A 138 -21.82 47.06 53.62
N ASN A 139 -22.50 45.91 53.76
CA ASN A 139 -23.73 45.83 54.54
C ASN A 139 -23.52 46.22 56.02
N LYS A 140 -22.42 45.81 56.65
CA LYS A 140 -22.09 46.20 58.03
C LYS A 140 -21.82 47.70 58.16
N HIS A 141 -21.11 48.29 57.18
CA HIS A 141 -20.84 49.73 57.16
C HIS A 141 -22.11 50.55 56.90
N LEU A 142 -23.01 50.06 56.04
CA LEU A 142 -24.32 50.68 55.79
C LEU A 142 -25.21 50.62 57.03
N GLN A 143 -25.34 49.47 57.69
CA GLN A 143 -26.13 49.33 58.93
C GLN A 143 -25.61 50.24 60.05
N LEU A 144 -24.29 50.36 60.20
CA LEU A 144 -23.69 51.26 61.19
C LEU A 144 -23.98 52.73 60.85
N LEU A 145 -23.88 53.12 59.57
CA LEU A 145 -24.15 54.48 59.12
C LEU A 145 -25.64 54.83 59.25
N GLU A 146 -26.54 53.92 58.88
CA GLU A 146 -27.99 54.02 59.06
C GLU A 146 -28.35 54.28 60.52
N HIS A 147 -27.84 53.45 61.44
CA HIS A 147 -28.09 53.63 62.87
C HIS A 147 -27.48 54.94 63.42
N GLN A 148 -26.34 55.39 62.89
CA GLN A 148 -25.75 56.69 63.28
C GLN A 148 -26.55 57.88 62.75
N LEU A 149 -27.13 57.78 61.56
CA LEU A 149 -27.98 58.81 60.95
C LEU A 149 -29.35 58.88 61.64
N ASP A 150 -29.99 57.74 61.94
CA ASP A 150 -31.26 57.68 62.68
C ASP A 150 -31.10 58.30 64.09
N MET A 151 -30.06 57.92 64.83
CA MET A 151 -29.79 58.52 66.14
C MET A 151 -29.48 60.03 66.04
N ALA A 152 -28.73 60.47 65.03
CA ALA A 152 -28.47 61.89 64.81
C ALA A 152 -29.74 62.69 64.42
N PHE A 153 -30.67 62.06 63.70
CA PHE A 153 -31.96 62.64 63.36
C PHE A 153 -32.88 62.74 64.58
N ARG A 154 -33.02 61.67 65.36
CA ARG A 154 -33.86 61.61 66.58
C ARG A 154 -33.38 62.54 67.70
N LEU A 155 -32.07 62.72 67.85
CA LEU A 155 -31.49 63.67 68.81
C LEU A 155 -31.68 65.13 68.40
N GLY A 156 -32.13 65.39 67.17
CA GLY A 156 -32.24 66.73 66.59
C GLY A 156 -30.87 67.35 66.27
N LYS A 157 -30.87 68.43 65.47
CA LYS A 157 -29.64 69.11 65.03
C LYS A 157 -28.85 69.82 66.15
N HIS A 158 -29.34 69.78 67.39
CA HIS A 158 -29.07 70.84 68.35
C HIS A 158 -27.97 70.55 69.36
N THR A 159 -27.77 69.33 69.87
CA THR A 159 -26.89 69.11 71.04
C THR A 159 -25.45 69.63 70.90
N GLY A 160 -24.74 69.29 69.82
CA GLY A 160 -23.37 69.77 69.61
C GLY A 160 -23.27 71.26 69.24
N ILE A 161 -24.20 71.75 68.41
CA ILE A 161 -24.20 73.13 67.91
C ILE A 161 -24.71 74.09 69.00
N GLN A 162 -25.65 73.66 69.84
CA GLN A 162 -26.18 74.44 70.96
C GLN A 162 -25.14 74.59 72.08
N VAL A 163 -24.32 73.57 72.37
CA VAL A 163 -23.18 73.69 73.29
C VAL A 163 -22.09 74.61 72.73
N LEU A 164 -21.90 74.65 71.41
CA LEU A 164 -20.99 75.59 70.75
C LEU A 164 -21.53 77.03 70.76
N LEU A 165 -22.84 77.23 70.63
CA LEU A 165 -23.50 78.54 70.55
C LEU A 165 -23.96 79.11 71.90
N SER A 166 -24.03 78.31 72.98
CA SER A 166 -24.49 78.78 74.29
C SER A 166 -23.45 79.60 75.05
N GLY A 167 -22.18 79.53 74.67
CA GLY A 167 -21.10 80.31 75.29
C GLY A 167 -20.74 79.90 76.73
N GLU A 168 -21.23 78.76 77.24
CA GLU A 168 -20.86 78.26 78.57
C GLU A 168 -19.46 77.62 78.56
N GLU A 169 -18.43 78.42 78.87
CA GLU A 169 -17.07 77.97 79.14
C GLU A 169 -16.99 77.17 80.45
N SER A 170 -17.31 75.89 80.35
CA SER A 170 -17.09 74.89 81.40
C SER A 170 -16.12 73.82 80.89
N GLN A 171 -15.26 73.30 81.77
CA GLN A 171 -14.43 72.11 81.50
C GLN A 171 -15.26 70.92 80.97
N ARG A 172 -16.56 70.87 81.28
CA ARG A 172 -17.50 69.87 80.73
C ARG A 172 -17.79 70.12 79.24
N SER A 173 -18.05 71.37 78.86
CA SER A 173 -18.32 71.80 77.47
C SER A 173 -17.12 71.52 76.57
N GLU A 174 -15.90 71.85 77.01
CA GLU A 174 -14.65 71.56 76.31
C GLU A 174 -14.50 70.07 75.97
N ARG A 175 -14.69 69.19 76.97
CA ARG A 175 -14.63 67.73 76.79
C ARG A 175 -15.71 67.23 75.82
N ILE A 176 -16.92 67.77 75.89
CA ILE A 176 -18.01 67.43 74.96
C ILE A 176 -17.63 67.80 73.53
N LEU A 177 -17.09 69.00 73.30
CA LEU A 177 -16.65 69.44 71.96
C LEU A 177 -15.51 68.55 71.43
N ALA A 178 -14.53 68.19 72.26
CA ALA A 178 -13.47 67.25 71.90
C ALA A 178 -14.02 65.86 71.51
N TYR A 179 -14.99 65.34 72.27
CA TYR A 179 -15.66 64.07 71.95
C TYR A 179 -16.45 64.12 70.64
N PHE A 180 -17.10 65.26 70.32
CA PHE A 180 -17.72 65.47 69.01
C PHE A 180 -16.69 65.47 67.87
N GLY A 181 -15.49 66.02 68.10
CA GLY A 181 -14.36 65.94 67.16
C GLY A 181 -14.00 64.48 66.82
N TYR A 182 -13.67 63.68 67.83
CA TYR A 182 -13.34 62.25 67.65
C TYR A 182 -14.49 61.44 67.02
N LEU A 183 -15.75 61.74 67.38
CA LEU A 183 -16.93 61.09 66.79
C LEU A 183 -17.06 61.41 65.30
N ASN A 184 -16.85 62.65 64.90
CA ASN A 184 -16.93 63.06 63.49
C ASN A 184 -15.75 62.52 62.67
N GLU A 185 -14.55 62.45 63.24
CA GLU A 185 -13.40 61.77 62.62
C GLU A 185 -13.68 60.27 62.41
N ALA A 186 -14.27 59.59 63.39
CA ALA A 186 -14.67 58.19 63.28
C ALA A 186 -15.77 57.98 62.22
N ARG A 187 -16.73 58.92 62.09
CA ARG A 187 -17.74 58.93 61.03
C ARG A 187 -17.12 59.07 59.65
N GLN A 188 -16.23 60.04 59.46
CA GLN A 188 -15.53 60.25 58.19
C GLN A 188 -14.77 58.99 57.78
N LYS A 189 -13.96 58.42 58.69
CA LYS A 189 -13.24 57.15 58.46
C LYS A 189 -14.15 55.97 58.09
N ASN A 190 -15.40 55.94 58.54
CA ASN A 190 -16.36 54.90 58.15
C ASN A 190 -16.94 55.14 56.76
N ILE A 191 -17.21 56.40 56.38
CA ILE A 191 -17.66 56.79 55.04
C ILE A 191 -16.55 56.50 54.01
N ASP A 192 -15.30 56.84 54.34
CA ASP A 192 -14.14 56.58 53.47
C ASP A 192 -13.96 55.07 53.23
N LYS A 193 -14.03 54.26 54.29
CA LYS A 193 -14.00 52.78 54.19
C LYS A 193 -15.15 52.22 53.37
N LEU A 194 -16.36 52.76 53.51
CA LEU A 194 -17.51 52.33 52.71
C LEU A 194 -17.31 52.65 51.22
N ASN A 195 -16.81 53.85 50.91
CA ASN A 195 -16.49 54.25 49.53
C ASN A 195 -15.38 53.36 48.94
N GLN A 196 -14.30 53.11 49.69
CA GLN A 196 -13.25 52.18 49.30
C GLN A 196 -13.81 50.78 49.02
N THR A 197 -14.57 50.21 49.96
CA THR A 197 -15.23 48.89 49.83
C THR A 197 -16.08 48.81 48.56
N ARG A 198 -16.82 49.88 48.23
CA ARG A 198 -17.63 49.97 47.00
C ARG A 198 -16.78 50.00 45.73
N THR A 199 -15.67 50.75 45.73
CA THR A 199 -14.76 50.78 44.57
C THR A 199 -14.08 49.43 44.34
N GLU A 200 -13.60 48.78 45.40
CA GLU A 200 -13.04 47.43 45.37
C GLU A 200 -14.09 46.42 44.84
N LEU A 201 -15.30 46.42 45.41
CA LEU A 201 -16.40 45.55 44.97
C LEU A 201 -16.77 45.74 43.50
N ALA A 202 -16.81 46.98 43.00
CA ALA A 202 -17.08 47.27 41.59
C ALA A 202 -15.97 46.73 40.68
N SER A 203 -14.70 46.89 41.09
CA SER A 203 -13.55 46.37 40.35
C SER A 203 -13.52 44.83 40.30
N GLU A 204 -13.80 44.16 41.42
CA GLU A 204 -13.81 42.70 41.48
C GLU A 204 -14.97 42.10 40.68
N LYS A 205 -16.16 42.72 40.71
CA LYS A 205 -17.29 42.32 39.86
C LYS A 205 -16.94 42.40 38.37
N LYS A 206 -16.28 43.47 37.94
CA LYS A 206 -15.81 43.63 36.55
C LYS A 206 -14.75 42.57 36.18
N ALA A 207 -13.83 42.26 37.11
CA ALA A 207 -12.84 41.20 36.92
C ALA A 207 -13.48 39.80 36.83
N LEU A 208 -14.53 39.54 37.63
CA LEU A 208 -15.29 38.29 37.59
C LEU A 208 -16.02 38.12 36.25
N GLU A 209 -16.68 39.16 35.75
CA GLU A 209 -17.36 39.14 34.45
C GLU A 209 -16.36 38.89 33.30
N ALA A 210 -15.21 39.58 33.31
CA ALA A 210 -14.14 39.35 32.35
C ALA A 210 -13.62 37.89 32.39
N ALA A 211 -13.39 37.35 33.59
CA ALA A 211 -12.97 35.96 33.77
C ALA A 211 -14.02 34.95 33.28
N GLN A 212 -15.31 35.19 33.52
CA GLN A 212 -16.40 34.34 33.02
C GLN A 212 -16.49 34.38 31.48
N ASN A 213 -16.29 35.55 30.86
CA ASN A 213 -16.31 35.66 29.41
C ASN A 213 -15.08 35.01 28.76
N GLN A 214 -13.90 35.12 29.37
CA GLN A 214 -12.71 34.37 28.97
C GLN A 214 -12.93 32.85 29.10
N GLN A 215 -13.60 32.39 30.17
CA GLN A 215 -13.90 30.97 30.37
C GLN A 215 -14.79 30.40 29.26
N LYS A 216 -15.85 31.14 28.87
CA LYS A 216 -16.72 30.77 27.74
C LYS A 216 -15.94 30.68 26.43
N ALA A 217 -15.04 31.63 26.17
CA ALA A 217 -14.20 31.61 24.96
C ALA A 217 -13.30 30.37 24.92
N ILE A 218 -12.61 30.04 26.02
CA ILE A 218 -11.72 28.87 26.09
C ILE A 218 -12.51 27.56 25.94
N LEU A 219 -13.72 27.45 26.50
CA LEU A 219 -14.59 26.28 26.33
C LEU A 219 -14.96 26.04 24.85
N ILE A 220 -15.23 27.11 24.09
CA ILE A 220 -15.50 27.00 22.64
C ILE A 220 -14.25 26.51 21.90
N THR A 221 -13.07 27.07 22.21
CA THR A 221 -11.79 26.60 21.63
C THR A 221 -11.50 25.14 21.99
N GLN A 222 -11.78 24.72 23.23
CA GLN A 222 -11.62 23.34 23.68
C GLN A 222 -12.54 22.38 22.89
N GLN A 223 -13.81 22.76 22.69
CA GLN A 223 -14.76 21.98 21.90
C GLN A 223 -14.31 21.83 20.43
N GLN A 224 -13.81 22.92 19.82
CA GLN A 224 -13.27 22.90 18.46
C GLN A 224 -12.03 21.99 18.34
N ALA A 225 -11.09 22.10 19.28
CA ALA A 225 -9.90 21.26 19.33
C ALA A 225 -10.25 19.77 19.52
N GLN A 226 -11.29 19.46 20.30
CA GLN A 226 -11.79 18.09 20.49
C GLN A 226 -12.41 17.51 19.20
N GLN A 227 -13.20 18.31 18.46
CA GLN A 227 -13.75 17.91 17.16
C GLN A 227 -12.65 17.69 16.10
N GLN A 228 -11.63 18.54 16.07
CA GLN A 228 -10.46 18.38 15.21
C GLN A 228 -9.66 17.12 15.56
N LEU A 229 -9.43 16.85 16.84
CA LEU A 229 -8.75 15.64 17.30
C LEU A 229 -9.49 14.37 16.87
N GLU A 230 -10.81 14.33 17.04
CA GLU A 230 -11.60 13.13 16.72
C GLU A 230 -11.71 12.89 15.21
N SER A 231 -11.93 13.94 14.42
CA SER A 231 -11.91 13.82 12.95
C SER A 231 -10.54 13.37 12.43
N ALA A 232 -9.43 13.89 12.99
CA ALA A 232 -8.08 13.45 12.63
C ALA A 232 -7.79 12.00 13.04
N ARG A 233 -8.32 11.53 14.19
CA ARG A 233 -8.25 10.11 14.60
C ARG A 233 -8.99 9.18 13.65
N ILE A 234 -10.21 9.54 13.24
CA ILE A 234 -11.00 8.78 12.28
C ILE A 234 -10.29 8.72 10.91
N GLN A 235 -9.71 9.83 10.45
CA GLN A 235 -8.92 9.86 9.23
C GLN A 235 -7.66 8.98 9.33
N ARG A 236 -6.91 9.07 10.45
CA ARG A 236 -5.76 8.21 10.74
C ARG A 236 -6.11 6.73 10.69
N GLN A 237 -7.23 6.32 11.28
CA GLN A 237 -7.65 4.92 11.24
C GLN A 237 -7.94 4.44 9.81
N LYS A 238 -8.58 5.27 8.98
CA LYS A 238 -8.83 4.96 7.55
C LYS A 238 -7.55 4.90 6.72
N THR A 239 -6.59 5.78 6.98
CA THR A 239 -5.28 5.78 6.31
C THR A 239 -4.47 4.54 6.71
N LEU A 240 -4.51 4.14 7.99
CA LEU A 240 -3.86 2.92 8.48
C LEU A 240 -4.47 1.65 7.85
N SER A 241 -5.79 1.47 7.87
CA SER A 241 -6.41 0.29 7.25
C SER A 241 -6.15 0.21 5.74
N SER A 242 -6.07 1.36 5.06
CA SER A 242 -5.68 1.42 3.65
C SER A 242 -4.24 0.98 3.43
N LEU A 243 -3.31 1.46 4.28
CA LEU A 243 -1.89 1.07 4.24
C LEU A 243 -1.71 -0.42 4.52
N GLU A 244 -2.39 -0.97 5.53
CA GLU A 244 -2.38 -2.40 5.87
C GLU A 244 -2.86 -3.25 4.69
N SER A 245 -3.95 -2.86 4.03
CA SER A 245 -4.45 -3.57 2.84
C SER A 245 -3.46 -3.59 1.67
N ALA A 246 -2.73 -2.49 1.46
CA ALA A 246 -1.69 -2.39 0.44
C ALA A 246 -0.47 -3.27 0.76
N LEU A 247 -0.03 -3.27 2.03
CA LEU A 247 1.09 -4.10 2.50
C LEU A 247 0.76 -5.60 2.47
N ALA A 248 -0.48 -5.99 2.79
CA ALA A 248 -0.93 -7.38 2.68
C ALA A 248 -0.86 -7.88 1.23
N LYS A 249 -1.27 -7.04 0.27
CA LYS A 249 -1.19 -7.33 -1.16
C LYS A 249 0.27 -7.45 -1.65
N ASP A 250 1.15 -6.53 -1.24
CA ASP A 250 2.60 -6.61 -1.55
C ASP A 250 3.21 -7.93 -1.04
N GLN A 251 2.87 -8.32 0.18
CA GLN A 251 3.37 -9.55 0.82
C GLN A 251 2.86 -10.82 0.14
N GLN A 252 1.61 -10.84 -0.33
CA GLN A 252 1.06 -11.95 -1.12
C GLN A 252 1.80 -12.08 -2.46
N GLN A 253 2.03 -10.99 -3.18
CA GLN A 253 2.79 -11.02 -4.43
C GLN A 253 4.21 -11.55 -4.24
N LEU A 254 4.88 -11.15 -3.16
CA LEU A 254 6.22 -11.64 -2.83
C LEU A 254 6.25 -13.14 -2.49
N SER A 255 5.23 -13.66 -1.80
CA SER A 255 5.15 -15.10 -1.48
C SER A 255 4.85 -15.95 -2.72
N GLU A 256 3.97 -15.46 -3.61
CA GLU A 256 3.71 -16.07 -4.91
C GLU A 256 4.99 -16.14 -5.77
N MET A 257 5.77 -15.05 -5.85
CA MET A 257 7.06 -15.06 -6.58
C MET A 257 8.06 -16.07 -6.01
N LYS A 258 8.18 -16.17 -4.67
CA LYS A 258 9.06 -17.17 -4.03
C LYS A 258 8.60 -18.61 -4.29
N ALA A 259 7.30 -18.87 -4.27
CA ALA A 259 6.73 -20.18 -4.58
C ALA A 259 6.91 -20.56 -6.07
N ASN A 260 6.83 -19.58 -6.97
CA ASN A 260 7.13 -19.75 -8.40
C ASN A 260 8.60 -20.12 -8.63
N GLU A 261 9.52 -19.41 -7.97
CA GLU A 261 10.97 -19.68 -8.03
C GLU A 261 11.31 -21.10 -7.55
N SER A 262 10.71 -21.57 -6.45
CA SER A 262 10.94 -22.94 -5.95
C SER A 262 10.45 -23.98 -6.97
N ARG A 263 9.23 -23.82 -7.50
CA ARG A 263 8.66 -24.76 -8.48
C ARG A 263 9.49 -24.85 -9.77
N LEU A 264 10.04 -23.73 -10.25
CA LEU A 264 11.00 -23.71 -11.35
C LEU A 264 12.25 -24.54 -11.02
N ARG A 265 12.82 -24.36 -9.82
CA ARG A 265 13.99 -25.14 -9.37
C ARG A 265 13.71 -26.63 -9.31
N ASP A 266 12.58 -27.03 -8.73
CA ASP A 266 12.22 -28.43 -8.55
C ASP A 266 11.95 -29.15 -9.89
N GLN A 267 11.28 -28.49 -10.83
CA GLN A 267 11.07 -29.04 -12.18
C GLN A 267 12.40 -29.20 -12.93
N ILE A 268 13.30 -28.20 -12.87
CA ILE A 268 14.61 -28.29 -13.51
C ILE A 268 15.45 -29.39 -12.84
N ALA A 269 15.47 -29.49 -11.51
CA ALA A 269 16.20 -30.55 -10.81
C ALA A 269 15.63 -31.96 -11.06
N LYS A 270 14.33 -32.09 -11.35
CA LYS A 270 13.76 -33.34 -11.88
C LYS A 270 14.30 -33.62 -13.28
N ALA A 271 14.20 -32.66 -14.19
CA ALA A 271 14.64 -32.81 -15.56
C ALA A 271 16.15 -33.12 -15.64
N GLU A 272 17.01 -32.38 -14.91
CA GLU A 272 18.46 -32.60 -14.78
C GLU A 272 18.81 -34.04 -14.38
N ARG A 273 18.07 -34.65 -13.43
CA ARG A 273 18.30 -36.05 -13.02
C ARG A 273 18.01 -37.02 -14.16
N GLU A 274 16.93 -36.80 -14.90
CA GLU A 274 16.61 -37.59 -16.08
C GLU A 274 17.60 -37.34 -17.23
N ALA A 275 18.06 -36.09 -17.41
CA ALA A 275 19.10 -35.69 -18.35
C ALA A 275 20.38 -36.47 -18.10
N LYS A 276 20.91 -36.38 -16.87
CA LYS A 276 22.14 -37.05 -16.45
C LYS A 276 22.06 -38.56 -16.64
N ALA A 277 20.94 -39.18 -16.27
CA ALA A 277 20.72 -40.62 -16.49
C ALA A 277 20.69 -41.02 -17.98
N ARG A 278 20.31 -40.12 -18.89
CA ARG A 278 20.37 -40.31 -20.35
C ARG A 278 21.77 -40.01 -20.90
N ALA A 279 22.37 -38.89 -20.51
CA ALA A 279 23.71 -38.46 -20.91
C ALA A 279 24.79 -39.46 -20.47
N GLU A 280 24.67 -40.10 -19.31
CA GLU A 280 25.57 -41.18 -18.89
C GLU A 280 25.47 -42.43 -19.78
N ARG A 281 24.29 -42.71 -20.38
CA ARG A 281 24.14 -43.79 -21.38
C ARG A 281 24.78 -43.40 -22.70
N GLU A 282 24.44 -42.21 -23.21
CA GLU A 282 25.02 -41.68 -24.46
C GLU A 282 26.55 -41.54 -24.37
N ALA A 283 27.10 -41.13 -23.22
CA ALA A 283 28.53 -41.01 -23.00
C ALA A 283 29.24 -42.38 -22.95
N ARG A 284 28.59 -43.42 -22.39
CA ARG A 284 29.10 -44.80 -22.44
C ARG A 284 29.13 -45.34 -23.88
N GLU A 285 28.15 -44.98 -24.70
CA GLU A 285 28.11 -45.32 -26.14
C GLU A 285 29.16 -44.54 -26.94
N ALA A 286 29.27 -43.22 -26.71
CA ALA A 286 30.28 -42.36 -27.33
C ALA A 286 31.72 -42.80 -26.98
N ALA A 287 31.97 -43.18 -25.73
CA ALA A 287 33.28 -43.69 -25.29
C ALA A 287 33.62 -45.03 -25.97
N LYS A 288 32.65 -45.93 -26.14
CA LYS A 288 32.82 -47.18 -26.92
C LYS A 288 33.17 -46.87 -28.38
N LEU A 289 32.45 -45.94 -29.03
CA LEU A 289 32.72 -45.52 -30.41
C LEU A 289 34.11 -44.88 -30.55
N GLN A 290 34.48 -43.95 -29.65
CA GLN A 290 35.81 -43.34 -29.66
C GLN A 290 36.94 -44.36 -29.41
N ALA A 291 36.74 -45.35 -28.55
CA ALA A 291 37.70 -46.44 -28.36
C ALA A 291 37.85 -47.30 -29.64
N GLN A 292 36.73 -47.64 -30.30
CA GLN A 292 36.76 -48.34 -31.59
C GLN A 292 37.44 -47.52 -32.70
N MET A 293 37.20 -46.20 -32.75
CA MET A 293 37.85 -45.28 -33.69
C MET A 293 39.37 -45.25 -33.47
N LYS A 294 39.83 -45.06 -32.22
CA LYS A 294 41.26 -45.08 -31.87
C LYS A 294 41.92 -46.41 -32.24
N ALA A 295 41.29 -47.54 -31.92
CA ALA A 295 41.78 -48.85 -32.29
C ALA A 295 41.90 -49.04 -33.82
N LYS A 296 40.92 -48.54 -34.61
CA LYS A 296 40.99 -48.54 -36.08
C LYS A 296 42.09 -47.62 -36.61
N GLU A 297 42.30 -46.45 -36.01
CA GLU A 297 43.37 -45.51 -36.39
C GLU A 297 44.77 -46.08 -36.08
N GLU A 298 44.94 -46.75 -34.94
CA GLU A 298 46.17 -47.48 -34.58
C GLU A 298 46.43 -48.66 -35.52
N GLN A 299 45.39 -49.42 -35.91
CA GLN A 299 45.51 -50.47 -36.92
C GLN A 299 45.89 -49.92 -38.30
N ALA A 300 45.38 -48.74 -38.69
CA ALA A 300 45.76 -48.09 -39.94
C ALA A 300 47.22 -47.61 -39.93
N LYS A 301 47.66 -46.98 -38.82
CA LYS A 301 49.06 -46.57 -38.63
C LYS A 301 50.03 -47.76 -38.68
N LYS A 302 49.67 -48.90 -38.08
CA LYS A 302 50.44 -50.16 -38.18
C LYS A 302 50.50 -50.76 -39.59
N LYS A 303 49.62 -50.36 -40.51
CA LYS A 303 49.59 -50.79 -41.92
C LYS A 303 50.23 -49.80 -42.88
N GLY A 304 50.91 -48.76 -42.39
CA GLY A 304 51.74 -47.85 -43.21
C GLY A 304 50.96 -46.90 -44.13
N THR A 305 49.64 -46.74 -43.95
CA THR A 305 48.83 -45.81 -44.75
C THR A 305 48.46 -44.55 -43.97
N THR A 306 48.62 -43.38 -44.59
CA THR A 306 48.27 -42.07 -43.99
C THR A 306 46.75 -41.83 -44.02
N TYR A 307 46.00 -42.68 -43.32
CA TYR A 307 44.55 -42.58 -43.24
C TYR A 307 44.14 -41.58 -42.13
N LYS A 308 43.82 -40.35 -42.53
CA LYS A 308 43.27 -39.33 -41.61
C LYS A 308 41.77 -39.53 -41.47
N TYR A 309 41.35 -40.28 -40.44
CA TYR A 309 39.94 -40.58 -40.18
C TYR A 309 39.10 -39.28 -40.14
N LYS A 310 38.06 -39.22 -40.98
CA LYS A 310 37.18 -38.07 -41.12
C LYS A 310 35.83 -38.43 -40.46
N PRO A 311 35.50 -37.90 -39.28
CA PRO A 311 34.29 -38.31 -38.55
C PRO A 311 33.03 -38.04 -39.36
N THR A 312 32.08 -38.97 -39.27
CA THR A 312 30.75 -38.87 -39.88
C THR A 312 29.94 -37.72 -39.26
N GLU A 313 28.88 -37.29 -39.94
CA GLU A 313 28.05 -36.17 -39.45
C GLU A 313 27.41 -36.45 -38.08
N SER A 314 26.97 -37.69 -37.85
CA SER A 314 26.41 -38.14 -36.57
C SER A 314 27.44 -38.11 -35.43
N GLU A 315 28.69 -38.51 -35.68
CA GLU A 315 29.78 -38.45 -34.70
C GLU A 315 30.19 -37.00 -34.38
N ARG A 316 30.20 -36.11 -35.38
CA ARG A 316 30.45 -34.67 -35.16
C ARG A 316 29.35 -34.04 -34.31
N SER A 317 28.09 -34.33 -34.63
CA SER A 317 26.92 -33.87 -33.85
C SER A 317 26.96 -34.39 -32.39
N LEU A 318 27.33 -35.66 -32.20
CA LEU A 318 27.51 -36.25 -30.87
C LEU A 318 28.60 -35.55 -30.03
N ILE A 319 29.72 -35.18 -30.65
CA ILE A 319 30.81 -34.45 -29.97
C ILE A 319 30.40 -33.00 -29.67
N ALA A 320 29.74 -32.32 -30.59
CA ALA A 320 29.29 -30.94 -30.39
C ALA A 320 28.28 -30.82 -29.24
N ARG A 321 27.24 -31.66 -29.23
CA ARG A 321 26.15 -31.62 -28.24
C ARG A 321 26.53 -32.08 -26.82
N THR A 322 27.70 -32.71 -26.64
CA THR A 322 28.21 -33.18 -25.34
C THR A 322 29.37 -32.34 -24.81
N GLY A 323 29.79 -31.31 -25.55
CA GLY A 323 30.97 -30.50 -25.28
C GLY A 323 30.84 -29.48 -24.14
N GLY A 324 29.62 -29.11 -23.74
CA GLY A 324 29.34 -27.94 -22.89
C GLY A 324 29.40 -26.62 -23.66
N LEU A 325 28.95 -25.52 -23.04
CA LEU A 325 28.95 -24.18 -23.65
C LEU A 325 30.35 -23.54 -23.73
N GLY A 326 31.33 -24.09 -23.02
CA GLY A 326 32.70 -23.57 -22.97
C GLY A 326 32.86 -22.32 -22.09
N ARG A 327 33.98 -21.59 -22.26
CA ARG A 327 34.22 -20.30 -21.59
C ARG A 327 33.38 -19.20 -22.23
N GLY A 328 32.86 -18.24 -21.47
CA GLY A 328 32.06 -17.14 -22.00
C GLY A 328 32.90 -16.13 -22.77
N ASN A 329 33.16 -16.40 -24.05
CA ASN A 329 33.97 -15.57 -24.95
C ASN A 329 33.15 -15.12 -26.19
N GLY A 330 31.84 -14.94 -26.04
CA GLY A 330 30.95 -14.48 -27.13
C GLY A 330 30.73 -15.47 -28.28
N GLN A 331 31.06 -16.76 -28.14
CA GLN A 331 30.92 -17.72 -29.25
C GLN A 331 29.48 -18.19 -29.51
N ALA A 332 28.54 -17.98 -28.59
CA ALA A 332 27.16 -18.42 -28.72
C ALA A 332 26.30 -17.36 -29.42
N LEU A 333 25.24 -17.82 -30.09
CA LEU A 333 24.31 -16.92 -30.77
C LEU A 333 23.41 -16.21 -29.76
N TRP A 334 22.99 -14.99 -30.10
CA TRP A 334 21.88 -14.35 -29.40
C TRP A 334 20.59 -15.16 -29.57
N PRO A 335 19.89 -15.52 -28.46
CA PRO A 335 18.68 -16.34 -28.55
C PRO A 335 17.51 -15.58 -29.16
N VAL A 336 17.48 -14.26 -28.98
CA VAL A 336 16.68 -13.30 -29.75
C VAL A 336 17.45 -11.96 -29.76
N ARG A 337 17.28 -11.16 -30.81
CA ARG A 337 17.87 -9.80 -30.87
C ARG A 337 16.83 -8.79 -30.39
N GLY A 338 17.21 -7.95 -29.43
CA GLY A 338 16.27 -7.08 -28.72
C GLY A 338 16.94 -6.23 -27.65
N ARG A 339 16.15 -5.37 -26.98
CA ARG A 339 16.65 -4.52 -25.88
C ARG A 339 16.59 -5.30 -24.57
N THR A 340 17.69 -5.38 -23.83
CA THR A 340 17.67 -5.93 -22.46
C THR A 340 16.88 -4.98 -21.55
N ILE A 341 15.81 -5.48 -20.93
CA ILE A 341 14.95 -4.75 -19.98
C ILE A 341 15.45 -4.98 -18.55
N HIS A 342 15.77 -6.23 -18.22
CA HIS A 342 16.32 -6.63 -16.92
C HIS A 342 17.61 -7.41 -17.10
N SER A 343 18.60 -7.10 -16.26
CA SER A 343 19.92 -7.75 -16.25
C SER A 343 20.06 -8.75 -15.11
N PHE A 344 20.96 -9.72 -15.29
CA PHE A 344 21.32 -10.66 -14.21
C PHE A 344 21.81 -9.89 -12.96
N GLY A 345 21.26 -10.21 -11.79
CA GLY A 345 21.61 -9.58 -10.51
C GLY A 345 20.86 -8.28 -10.20
N GLU A 346 20.04 -7.76 -11.12
CA GLU A 346 19.19 -6.59 -10.91
C GLU A 346 18.10 -6.88 -9.85
N THR A 347 17.59 -5.84 -9.16
CA THR A 347 16.49 -5.99 -8.19
C THR A 347 15.20 -6.41 -8.89
N LEU A 348 14.58 -7.51 -8.46
CA LEU A 348 13.24 -7.93 -8.91
C LEU A 348 12.16 -7.38 -7.96
N GLN A 349 12.20 -7.79 -6.68
CA GLN A 349 11.30 -7.29 -5.65
C GLN A 349 11.96 -7.41 -4.26
N GLY A 350 12.13 -6.29 -3.56
CA GLY A 350 12.82 -6.27 -2.27
C GLY A 350 14.26 -6.79 -2.37
N GLU A 351 14.56 -7.88 -1.67
CA GLU A 351 15.87 -8.55 -1.71
C GLU A 351 16.03 -9.51 -2.89
N LEU A 352 14.95 -9.88 -3.59
CA LEU A 352 14.99 -10.82 -4.72
C LEU A 352 15.75 -10.19 -5.91
N ARG A 353 16.57 -11.02 -6.57
CA ARG A 353 17.41 -10.64 -7.71
C ARG A 353 17.05 -11.45 -8.95
N TRP A 354 17.10 -10.81 -10.11
CA TRP A 354 16.97 -11.48 -11.41
C TRP A 354 18.09 -12.52 -11.62
N LYS A 355 17.70 -13.73 -12.03
CA LYS A 355 18.62 -14.88 -12.24
C LYS A 355 18.94 -15.17 -13.70
N GLY A 356 18.26 -14.48 -14.60
CA GLY A 356 18.55 -14.41 -16.02
C GLY A 356 18.58 -12.96 -16.46
N MET A 357 18.44 -12.75 -17.76
CA MET A 357 18.13 -11.46 -18.37
C MET A 357 16.77 -11.54 -19.07
N VAL A 358 16.10 -10.39 -19.20
CA VAL A 358 14.83 -10.27 -19.94
C VAL A 358 15.08 -9.42 -21.18
N ILE A 359 14.90 -10.01 -22.36
CA ILE A 359 15.19 -9.37 -23.66
C ILE A 359 13.87 -9.03 -24.34
N ALA A 360 13.56 -7.74 -24.50
CA ALA A 360 12.40 -7.25 -25.25
C ALA A 360 12.52 -7.64 -26.72
N ALA A 361 11.54 -8.37 -27.24
CA ALA A 361 11.46 -8.73 -28.65
C ALA A 361 9.99 -8.86 -29.05
N SER A 362 9.68 -8.79 -30.35
CA SER A 362 8.30 -8.98 -30.78
C SER A 362 7.83 -10.40 -30.44
N GLU A 363 6.62 -10.56 -29.92
CA GLU A 363 5.91 -11.84 -29.92
C GLU A 363 5.94 -12.48 -31.31
N GLY A 364 5.99 -13.81 -31.36
CA GLY A 364 6.18 -14.53 -32.60
C GLY A 364 7.61 -14.45 -33.18
N SER A 365 8.53 -13.70 -32.58
CA SER A 365 9.95 -13.77 -32.95
C SER A 365 10.50 -15.15 -32.61
N GLU A 366 11.26 -15.73 -33.53
CA GLU A 366 11.97 -16.99 -33.31
C GLU A 366 12.97 -16.85 -32.15
N VAL A 367 12.73 -17.62 -31.09
CA VAL A 367 13.72 -17.89 -30.04
C VAL A 367 14.61 -19.02 -30.54
N LYS A 368 15.92 -18.75 -30.61
CA LYS A 368 16.91 -19.64 -31.19
C LYS A 368 17.76 -20.30 -30.13
N ALA A 369 18.08 -21.58 -30.31
CA ALA A 369 19.03 -22.27 -29.46
C ALA A 369 20.42 -21.62 -29.60
N ILE A 370 21.01 -21.19 -28.48
CA ILE A 370 22.30 -20.48 -28.49
C ILE A 370 23.48 -21.33 -28.98
N ALA A 371 23.34 -22.66 -28.88
CA ALA A 371 24.34 -23.68 -29.19
C ALA A 371 23.66 -25.03 -29.44
N ASP A 372 24.40 -25.99 -30.00
CA ASP A 372 23.94 -27.38 -30.18
C ASP A 372 23.59 -28.03 -28.83
N GLY A 373 22.53 -28.84 -28.78
CA GLY A 373 22.09 -29.47 -27.54
C GLY A 373 20.88 -30.38 -27.70
N ARG A 374 20.22 -30.69 -26.58
CA ARG A 374 18.98 -31.48 -26.52
C ARG A 374 17.95 -30.79 -25.61
N VAL A 375 16.70 -30.75 -26.05
CA VAL A 375 15.58 -30.21 -25.25
C VAL A 375 15.36 -31.09 -24.03
N LEU A 376 15.38 -30.48 -22.86
CA LEU A 376 15.28 -31.15 -21.57
C LEU A 376 13.91 -30.96 -20.91
N LEU A 377 13.31 -29.78 -21.09
CA LEU A 377 11.98 -29.42 -20.59
C LEU A 377 11.33 -28.48 -21.62
N ALA A 378 10.02 -28.60 -21.80
CA ALA A 378 9.18 -27.77 -22.65
C ALA A 378 7.76 -27.74 -22.05
N ASP A 379 7.59 -27.00 -20.96
CA ASP A 379 6.38 -27.05 -20.11
C ASP A 379 6.07 -25.68 -19.49
N TRP A 380 4.84 -25.47 -19.02
CA TRP A 380 4.41 -24.20 -18.43
C TRP A 380 4.70 -24.15 -16.93
N LEU A 381 5.31 -23.04 -16.51
CA LEU A 381 5.75 -22.78 -15.15
C LEU A 381 5.19 -21.45 -14.64
N GLN A 382 4.50 -21.49 -13.51
CA GLN A 382 3.91 -20.31 -12.90
C GLN A 382 5.00 -19.25 -12.63
N GLY A 383 4.79 -18.03 -13.14
CA GLY A 383 5.75 -16.92 -13.08
C GLY A 383 6.84 -16.91 -14.15
N TYR A 384 7.05 -18.00 -14.89
CA TYR A 384 8.03 -18.13 -15.98
C TYR A 384 7.42 -18.45 -17.35
N GLY A 385 6.12 -18.76 -17.38
CA GLY A 385 5.38 -19.07 -18.59
C GLY A 385 5.75 -20.42 -19.17
N LEU A 386 5.52 -20.59 -20.47
CA LEU A 386 6.05 -21.73 -21.21
C LEU A 386 7.56 -21.62 -21.27
N VAL A 387 8.25 -22.55 -20.62
CA VAL A 387 9.70 -22.61 -20.54
C VAL A 387 10.22 -23.75 -21.41
N VAL A 388 11.22 -23.46 -22.23
CA VAL A 388 12.06 -24.46 -22.88
C VAL A 388 13.43 -24.47 -22.19
N VAL A 389 13.97 -25.64 -21.91
CA VAL A 389 15.34 -25.82 -21.39
C VAL A 389 16.12 -26.69 -22.37
N VAL A 390 17.35 -26.32 -22.69
CA VAL A 390 18.26 -27.07 -23.57
C VAL A 390 19.52 -27.44 -22.80
N GLU A 391 19.87 -28.73 -22.80
CA GLU A 391 21.12 -29.28 -22.28
C GLU A 391 22.21 -29.22 -23.36
N HIS A 392 23.40 -28.74 -23.00
CA HIS A 392 24.58 -28.67 -23.89
C HIS A 392 25.72 -29.63 -23.48
N GLY A 393 25.48 -30.47 -22.47
CA GLY A 393 26.45 -31.37 -21.86
C GLY A 393 27.28 -30.72 -20.74
N LYS A 394 28.01 -31.56 -19.99
CA LYS A 394 28.85 -31.18 -18.83
C LYS A 394 28.15 -30.39 -17.71
N GLY A 395 26.81 -30.40 -17.66
CA GLY A 395 26.03 -29.62 -16.70
C GLY A 395 25.85 -28.15 -17.09
N ASP A 396 26.12 -27.79 -18.35
CA ASP A 396 25.75 -26.50 -18.94
C ASP A 396 24.36 -26.60 -19.60
N MET A 397 23.49 -25.63 -19.30
CA MET A 397 22.13 -25.54 -19.85
C MET A 397 21.80 -24.10 -20.22
N SER A 398 20.89 -23.93 -21.19
CA SER A 398 20.22 -22.66 -21.48
C SER A 398 18.72 -22.80 -21.30
N LEU A 399 18.09 -21.75 -20.78
CA LEU A 399 16.67 -21.71 -20.45
C LEU A 399 16.04 -20.48 -21.11
N TYR A 400 14.87 -20.72 -21.71
CA TYR A 400 14.11 -19.80 -22.54
C TYR A 400 12.68 -19.77 -21.99
N GLY A 401 12.26 -18.67 -21.36
CA GLY A 401 10.94 -18.53 -20.73
C GLY A 401 10.10 -17.39 -21.32
N TYR A 402 8.86 -17.30 -20.85
CA TYR A 402 7.77 -16.43 -21.34
C TYR A 402 7.27 -16.75 -22.77
N ASN A 403 7.70 -17.85 -23.38
CA ASN A 403 7.40 -18.16 -24.78
C ASN A 403 5.90 -18.22 -25.07
N GLN A 404 5.47 -17.78 -26.27
CA GLN A 404 4.10 -17.97 -26.75
C GLN A 404 3.84 -19.46 -27.05
N SER A 405 4.80 -20.11 -27.71
CA SER A 405 4.76 -21.53 -28.08
C SER A 405 6.15 -22.15 -28.07
N ALA A 406 6.22 -23.47 -27.88
CA ALA A 406 7.42 -24.27 -28.05
C ALA A 406 7.36 -24.95 -29.42
N LEU A 407 8.44 -24.83 -30.20
CA LEU A 407 8.55 -25.40 -31.55
C LEU A 407 9.24 -26.78 -31.55
N VAL A 408 9.64 -27.26 -30.37
CA VAL A 408 10.40 -28.50 -30.17
C VAL A 408 9.89 -29.28 -28.97
N ASN A 409 9.90 -30.60 -29.08
CA ASN A 409 9.44 -31.52 -28.03
C ASN A 409 10.58 -31.89 -27.07
N VAL A 410 10.23 -32.26 -25.83
CA VAL A 410 11.19 -32.81 -24.86
C VAL A 410 11.92 -34.01 -25.46
N GLY A 411 13.25 -34.03 -25.31
CA GLY A 411 14.13 -35.04 -25.90
C GLY A 411 14.59 -34.74 -27.34
N ALA A 412 14.03 -33.76 -28.06
CA ALA A 412 14.48 -33.40 -29.39
C ALA A 412 15.93 -32.88 -29.39
N GLN A 413 16.71 -33.20 -30.43
CA GLN A 413 18.02 -32.58 -30.65
C GLN A 413 17.84 -31.24 -31.34
N VAL A 414 18.64 -30.25 -30.95
CA VAL A 414 18.60 -28.89 -31.51
C VAL A 414 20.00 -28.43 -31.90
N ARG A 415 20.08 -27.70 -33.02
CA ARG A 415 21.32 -27.10 -33.53
C ARG A 415 21.43 -25.63 -33.14
N ALA A 416 22.64 -25.10 -33.04
CA ALA A 416 22.88 -23.68 -32.83
C ALA A 416 22.16 -22.83 -33.89
N GLY A 417 21.39 -21.84 -33.47
CA GLY A 417 20.57 -20.99 -34.35
C GLY A 417 19.23 -21.60 -34.78
N GLN A 418 18.91 -22.85 -34.43
CA GLN A 418 17.62 -23.45 -34.72
C GLN A 418 16.50 -22.77 -33.90
N PRO A 419 15.35 -22.40 -34.51
CA PRO A 419 14.17 -21.98 -33.76
C PRO A 419 13.65 -23.09 -32.85
N ILE A 420 13.46 -22.77 -31.57
CA ILE A 420 13.00 -23.70 -30.52
C ILE A 420 11.71 -23.22 -29.83
N ALA A 421 11.41 -21.93 -29.89
CA ALA A 421 10.20 -21.34 -29.33
C ALA A 421 9.87 -20.04 -30.06
N LEU A 422 8.70 -19.49 -29.78
CA LEU A 422 8.32 -18.13 -30.16
C LEU A 422 8.28 -17.25 -28.91
N VAL A 423 8.82 -16.03 -28.98
CA VAL A 423 8.69 -15.02 -27.90
C VAL A 423 7.20 -14.77 -27.62
N GLY A 424 6.83 -14.52 -26.36
CA GLY A 424 5.47 -14.18 -25.95
C GLY A 424 5.43 -13.58 -24.54
N ASN A 425 4.28 -13.73 -23.86
CA ASN A 425 4.07 -13.28 -22.47
C ASN A 425 3.36 -14.33 -21.60
N SER A 426 3.60 -15.62 -21.84
CA SER A 426 2.89 -16.69 -21.12
C SER A 426 3.18 -16.75 -19.62
N GLY A 427 4.18 -16.00 -19.12
CA GLY A 427 4.56 -15.94 -17.71
C GLY A 427 3.87 -14.85 -16.88
N GLY A 428 2.90 -14.13 -17.44
CA GLY A 428 2.21 -13.06 -16.71
C GLY A 428 3.11 -11.86 -16.43
N GLN A 429 4.13 -11.64 -17.26
CA GLN A 429 4.70 -10.30 -17.42
C GLN A 429 3.65 -9.44 -18.15
N GLY A 430 4.08 -8.34 -18.75
CA GLY A 430 3.21 -7.58 -19.63
C GLY A 430 3.86 -7.14 -20.93
N GLN A 431 5.07 -7.53 -21.28
CA GLN A 431 5.59 -7.20 -22.62
C GLN A 431 6.17 -8.47 -23.20
N PRO A 432 6.12 -8.63 -24.53
CA PRO A 432 6.66 -9.81 -25.13
C PRO A 432 8.17 -9.72 -24.99
N ALA A 433 8.72 -10.71 -24.33
CA ALA A 433 10.11 -10.74 -23.98
C ALA A 433 10.55 -12.19 -23.81
N LEU A 434 11.83 -12.44 -24.04
CA LEU A 434 12.44 -13.71 -23.68
C LEU A 434 13.02 -13.60 -22.28
N TYR A 435 12.57 -14.43 -21.34
CA TYR A 435 13.37 -14.73 -20.15
C TYR A 435 14.51 -15.66 -20.57
N PHE A 436 15.75 -15.23 -20.38
CA PHE A 436 16.92 -16.01 -20.79
C PHE A 436 17.91 -16.21 -19.65
N GLU A 437 18.22 -17.47 -19.36
CA GLU A 437 19.10 -17.87 -18.26
C GLU A 437 20.07 -18.94 -18.74
N ILE A 438 21.35 -18.81 -18.38
CA ILE A 438 22.35 -19.88 -18.54
C ILE A 438 22.60 -20.49 -17.15
N ARG A 439 22.58 -21.82 -17.08
CA ARG A 439 22.98 -22.56 -15.88
C ARG A 439 24.26 -23.33 -16.10
N ARG A 440 25.08 -23.39 -15.06
CA ARG A 440 26.28 -24.22 -14.97
C ARG A 440 26.29 -24.92 -13.63
N GLN A 441 26.37 -26.26 -13.63
CA GLN A 441 26.30 -27.08 -12.42
C GLN A 441 25.06 -26.76 -11.56
N GLY A 442 23.90 -26.58 -12.21
CA GLY A 442 22.62 -26.25 -11.57
C GLY A 442 22.46 -24.79 -11.08
N GLN A 443 23.53 -23.98 -11.09
CA GLN A 443 23.48 -22.57 -10.68
C GLN A 443 23.29 -21.64 -11.89
N ALA A 444 22.41 -20.65 -11.72
CA ALA A 444 22.23 -19.57 -12.69
C ALA A 444 23.45 -18.64 -12.69
N VAL A 445 23.97 -18.33 -13.88
CA VAL A 445 25.11 -17.44 -14.07
C VAL A 445 24.74 -16.30 -15.02
N ASN A 446 25.44 -15.16 -14.95
CA ASN A 446 25.25 -14.07 -15.90
C ASN A 446 25.45 -14.60 -17.33
N PRO A 447 24.43 -14.59 -18.20
CA PRO A 447 24.53 -15.23 -19.50
C PRO A 447 25.21 -14.35 -20.56
N LEU A 448 25.33 -13.04 -20.31
CA LEU A 448 25.87 -12.06 -21.27
C LEU A 448 27.25 -12.43 -21.85
N PRO A 449 28.24 -12.96 -21.10
CA PRO A 449 29.57 -13.30 -21.64
C PRO A 449 29.58 -14.37 -22.73
N TRP A 450 28.52 -15.19 -22.85
CA TRP A 450 28.43 -16.19 -23.93
C TRP A 450 27.87 -15.63 -25.24
N LEU A 451 27.11 -14.54 -25.18
CA LEU A 451 26.38 -13.98 -26.33
C LEU A 451 27.26 -13.04 -27.14
N GLY A 452 27.46 -13.33 -28.43
CA GLY A 452 28.31 -12.47 -29.28
C GLY A 452 28.14 -12.61 -30.79
N ARG A 453 27.22 -13.45 -31.28
CA ARG A 453 26.95 -13.68 -32.71
C ARG A 453 25.47 -13.48 -33.05
#